data_AF-A0A9E0NLT8-F1
#
_entry.id   AF-A0A9E0NLT8-F1
#
_cell.length_a   1.000
_cell.length_b   1.000
_cell.length_c   1.000
_cell.angle_alpha   90.00
_cell.angle_beta   90.00
_cell.angle_gamma   90.00
#
_symmetry.space_group_name_H-M   'P 1'
#
loop_
_entity.id
_entity.type
_entity.pdbx_description
1 polymer ?
#
loop_
_entity_poly.entity_id
_entity_poly.type
_entity_poly.pdbx_seq_one_letter_code
_entity_poly.pdbx_strand_id
1 'polypeptide(L)'
;MSEKIEMIECPVTLSYNFSAGAAPTRFLRGMKDGRLTGQRSPLTGKVIVPPRGACPESGLPTSEEVALPDTATVITFTIIYLPIPTSKLDPPFVVANLVLDNSDQTFIHLVSGCANEDVKIGMRVKAVWKDQSEWDYSMDNIAYFEPTGEPPVDIEALKTRRLAEARQYIEKKAGSK
;
A
#
# COMPACT_ATOMS: atom_id res chain seq x y z
N MET A 1 -35.58 36.64 28.93
CA MET A 1 -34.50 35.64 29.12
C MET A 1 -34.17 35.11 27.73
N SER A 2 -32.95 35.27 27.25
CA SER A 2 -32.54 34.75 25.94
C SER A 2 -32.42 33.23 26.00
N GLU A 3 -32.91 32.55 24.97
CA GLU A 3 -32.81 31.09 24.83
C GLU A 3 -31.34 30.64 24.84
N LYS A 4 -31.09 29.51 25.50
CA LYS A 4 -29.75 28.94 25.66
C LYS A 4 -29.29 28.34 24.32
N ILE A 5 -28.17 28.80 23.78
CA ILE A 5 -27.57 28.20 22.59
C ILE A 5 -26.89 26.88 22.98
N GLU A 6 -27.33 25.76 22.39
CA GLU A 6 -26.82 24.42 22.70
C GLU A 6 -25.81 23.88 21.67
N MET A 7 -25.84 24.40 20.44
CA MET A 7 -24.92 23.99 19.37
C MET A 7 -24.62 25.16 18.45
N ILE A 8 -23.38 25.23 17.97
CA ILE A 8 -22.94 26.16 16.94
C ILE A 8 -22.22 25.34 15.87
N GLU A 9 -22.73 25.37 14.65
CA GLU A 9 -22.00 24.85 13.48
C GLU A 9 -20.96 25.87 13.03
N CYS A 10 -19.68 25.52 13.15
CA CYS A 10 -18.57 26.34 12.71
C CYS A 10 -17.71 25.52 11.74
N PRO A 11 -17.98 25.57 10.42
CA PRO A 11 -17.20 24.84 9.44
C PRO A 11 -15.77 25.40 9.38
N VAL A 12 -14.78 24.57 9.68
CA VAL A 12 -13.36 24.92 9.58
C VAL A 12 -12.79 24.33 8.29
N THR A 13 -12.20 25.17 7.44
CA THR A 13 -11.47 24.73 6.23
C THR A 13 -9.99 25.05 6.39
N LEU A 14 -9.13 24.06 6.15
CA LEU A 14 -7.67 24.21 6.19
C LEU A 14 -7.08 24.00 4.80
N SER A 15 -6.40 25.01 4.26
CA SER A 15 -5.59 24.89 3.04
C SER A 15 -4.11 24.84 3.43
N TYR A 16 -3.40 23.80 3.03
CA TYR A 16 -1.98 23.62 3.33
C TYR A 16 -1.24 22.93 2.18
N ASN A 17 0.03 23.27 2.02
CA ASN A 17 0.94 22.56 1.12
C ASN A 17 1.70 21.52 1.93
N PHE A 18 1.57 20.25 1.56
CA PHE A 18 2.30 19.16 2.18
C PHE A 18 3.57 18.86 1.39
N SER A 19 4.73 18.92 2.06
CA SER A 19 6.00 18.46 1.49
C SER A 19 6.31 17.06 1.99
N ALA A 20 6.61 16.15 1.06
CA ALA A 20 6.99 14.79 1.39
C ALA A 20 8.26 14.75 2.26
N GLY A 21 8.24 13.99 3.35
CA GLY A 21 9.43 13.72 4.16
C GLY A 21 10.48 12.90 3.40
N ALA A 22 11.63 12.63 4.03
CA ALA A 22 12.77 11.98 3.37
C ALA A 22 12.42 10.59 2.78
N ALA A 23 11.71 9.73 3.52
CA ALA A 23 11.34 8.40 3.05
C ALA A 23 10.26 8.43 1.93
N PRO A 24 9.12 9.13 2.10
CA PRO A 24 8.18 9.32 1.00
C PRO A 24 8.82 9.97 -0.24
N THR A 25 9.73 10.93 -0.09
CA THR A 25 10.46 11.53 -1.22
C THR A 25 11.26 10.50 -2.02
N ARG A 26 12.00 9.61 -1.35
CA ARG A 26 12.74 8.54 -2.03
C ARG A 26 11.81 7.56 -2.74
N PHE A 27 10.72 7.19 -2.07
CA PHE A 27 9.70 6.32 -2.64
C PHE A 27 9.07 6.91 -3.90
N LEU A 28 8.61 8.16 -3.84
CA LEU A 28 7.96 8.82 -4.98
C LEU A 28 8.94 9.04 -6.15
N ARG A 29 10.22 9.29 -5.87
CA ARG A 29 11.27 9.27 -6.92
C ARG A 29 11.43 7.88 -7.54
N GLY A 30 11.41 6.83 -6.72
CA GLY A 30 11.38 5.45 -7.19
C GLY A 30 10.18 5.17 -8.09
N MET A 31 8.98 5.62 -7.69
CA MET A 31 7.75 5.47 -8.49
C MET A 31 7.87 6.13 -9.87
N LYS A 32 8.48 7.31 -9.95
CA LYS A 32 8.76 7.99 -11.23
C LYS A 32 9.76 7.23 -12.11
N ASP A 33 10.62 6.41 -11.49
CA ASP A 33 11.56 5.54 -12.20
C ASP A 33 11.01 4.12 -12.45
N GLY A 34 9.74 3.85 -12.13
CA GLY A 34 9.13 2.52 -12.26
C GLY A 34 9.63 1.49 -11.24
N ARG A 35 10.10 1.95 -10.07
CA ARG A 35 10.66 1.09 -9.01
C ARG A 35 9.84 1.17 -7.74
N LEU A 36 9.30 0.03 -7.31
CA LEU A 36 8.67 -0.12 -6.01
C LEU A 36 9.73 -0.40 -4.94
N THR A 37 9.72 0.41 -3.88
CA THR A 37 10.62 0.23 -2.74
C THR A 37 9.85 0.25 -1.43
N GLY A 38 10.29 -0.57 -0.48
CA GLY A 38 9.86 -0.54 0.91
C GLY A 38 11.01 -0.18 1.83
N GLN A 39 10.70 -0.03 3.12
CA GLN A 39 11.73 0.15 4.15
C GLN A 39 11.61 -0.90 5.25
N ARG A 40 12.76 -1.43 5.69
CA ARG A 40 12.80 -2.48 6.70
C ARG A 40 12.91 -1.91 8.12
N SER A 41 12.12 -2.46 9.03
CA SER A 41 12.21 -2.18 10.47
C SER A 41 13.47 -2.80 11.07
N PRO A 42 14.30 -2.03 11.79
CA PRO A 42 15.50 -2.55 12.42
C PRO A 42 15.21 -3.43 13.64
N LEU A 43 13.99 -3.36 14.21
CA LEU A 43 13.58 -4.14 15.38
C LEU A 43 12.76 -5.37 14.99
N THR A 44 11.80 -5.21 14.08
CA THR A 44 10.85 -6.30 13.75
C THR A 44 11.23 -7.05 12.48
N GLY A 45 12.13 -6.51 11.65
CA GLY A 45 12.54 -7.09 10.38
C GLY A 45 11.50 -6.95 9.26
N LYS A 46 10.30 -6.46 9.57
CA LYS A 46 9.19 -6.24 8.62
C LYS A 46 9.51 -5.14 7.61
N VAL A 47 9.06 -5.29 6.38
CA VAL A 47 9.21 -4.35 5.26
C VAL A 47 7.89 -3.61 5.03
N ILE A 48 7.97 -2.28 5.09
CA ILE A 48 6.83 -1.37 5.03
C ILE A 48 6.78 -0.67 3.67
N VAL A 49 5.60 -0.68 3.05
CA VAL A 49 5.31 0.01 1.78
C VAL A 49 3.88 0.58 1.82
N PRO A 50 3.65 1.83 1.38
CA PRO A 50 4.64 2.87 1.12
C PRO A 50 5.42 3.25 2.40
N PRO A 51 6.73 3.52 2.30
CA PRO A 51 7.54 3.83 3.48
C PRO A 51 7.27 5.23 4.03
N ARG A 52 7.16 5.33 5.36
CA ARG A 52 6.95 6.60 6.07
C ARG A 52 8.19 7.11 6.80
N GLY A 53 9.28 6.33 6.83
CA GLY A 53 10.53 6.66 7.52
C GLY A 53 10.59 6.18 8.97
N ALA A 54 9.52 5.60 9.48
CA ALA A 54 9.48 4.96 10.80
C ALA A 54 8.61 3.70 10.75
N CYS A 55 8.92 2.73 11.61
CA CYS A 55 8.13 1.53 11.76
C CYS A 55 6.84 1.85 12.54
N PRO A 56 5.65 1.49 12.03
CA PRO A 56 4.38 1.79 12.72
C PRO A 56 4.22 1.00 14.04
N GLU A 57 4.92 -0.12 14.20
CA GLU A 57 4.86 -0.97 15.39
C GLU A 57 5.84 -0.52 16.48
N SER A 58 7.08 -0.16 16.12
CA SER A 58 8.12 0.19 17.09
C SER A 58 8.41 1.67 17.23
N GLY A 59 7.94 2.50 16.30
CA GLY A 59 8.27 3.93 16.22
C GLY A 59 9.71 4.23 15.80
N LEU A 60 10.57 3.21 15.61
CA LEU A 60 11.96 3.42 15.26
C LEU A 60 12.14 3.84 13.79
N PRO A 61 13.13 4.68 13.48
CA PRO A 61 13.45 5.06 12.11
C PRO A 61 13.75 3.84 11.23
N THR A 62 13.23 3.86 10.00
CA THR A 62 13.53 2.85 8.98
C THR A 62 14.43 3.46 7.92
N SER A 63 15.68 2.98 7.83
CA SER A 63 16.69 3.50 6.91
C SER A 63 17.06 2.52 5.79
N GLU A 64 16.88 1.23 6.00
CA GLU A 64 17.20 0.19 5.02
C GLU A 64 16.12 0.09 3.95
N GLU A 65 16.49 0.37 2.70
CA GLU A 65 15.61 0.26 1.54
C GLU A 65 15.61 -1.17 0.98
N VAL A 66 14.43 -1.65 0.62
CA VAL A 66 14.22 -2.97 0.04
C VAL A 66 13.53 -2.78 -1.29
N ALA A 67 14.16 -3.24 -2.38
CA ALA A 67 13.50 -3.30 -3.68
C ALA A 67 12.38 -4.36 -3.64
N LEU A 68 11.21 -3.99 -4.14
CA LEU A 68 10.04 -4.86 -4.17
C LEU A 68 9.65 -5.14 -5.63
N PRO A 69 9.23 -6.37 -5.94
CA PRO A 69 8.60 -6.65 -7.22
C PRO A 69 7.22 -5.97 -7.30
N ASP A 70 6.66 -5.98 -8.49
CA ASP A 70 5.33 -5.45 -8.81
C ASP A 70 4.22 -6.50 -8.69
N THR A 71 4.52 -7.66 -8.10
CA THR A 71 3.58 -8.74 -7.81
C THR A 71 3.05 -8.65 -6.38
N ALA A 72 1.77 -8.97 -6.19
CA ALA A 72 1.05 -8.81 -4.94
C ALA A 72 0.00 -9.90 -4.72
N THR A 73 -0.46 -10.03 -3.47
CA THR A 73 -1.61 -10.87 -3.10
C THR A 73 -2.76 -10.01 -2.59
N VAL A 74 -3.97 -10.29 -3.05
CA VAL A 74 -5.22 -9.70 -2.53
C VAL A 74 -5.49 -10.23 -1.12
N ILE A 75 -5.41 -9.38 -0.10
CA ILE A 75 -5.70 -9.74 1.30
C ILE A 75 -7.20 -9.62 1.59
N THR A 76 -7.81 -8.55 1.10
CA THR A 76 -9.25 -8.30 1.17
C THR A 76 -9.62 -7.27 0.11
N PHE A 77 -10.89 -7.21 -0.28
CA PHE A 77 -11.35 -6.29 -1.32
C PHE A 77 -12.81 -5.87 -1.11
N THR A 78 -13.23 -4.87 -1.86
CA THR A 78 -14.62 -4.42 -1.92
C THR A 78 -14.95 -4.05 -3.36
N ILE A 79 -16.13 -4.47 -3.81
CA ILE A 79 -16.71 -4.06 -5.08
C ILE A 79 -17.59 -2.84 -4.82
N ILE A 80 -17.24 -1.72 -5.41
CA ILE A 80 -17.91 -0.43 -5.19
C ILE A 80 -18.90 -0.21 -6.33
N TYR A 81 -20.19 -0.23 -6.00
CA TYR A 81 -21.28 -0.03 -6.96
C TYR A 81 -21.81 1.41 -7.02
N LEU A 82 -21.45 2.23 -6.03
CA LEU A 82 -21.92 3.61 -5.93
C LEU A 82 -20.79 4.57 -6.31
N PRO A 83 -21.10 5.67 -7.02
CA PRO A 83 -20.11 6.66 -7.37
C PRO A 83 -19.56 7.32 -6.10
N ILE A 84 -18.24 7.47 -6.02
CA ILE A 84 -17.60 8.22 -4.94
C ILE A 84 -17.52 9.68 -5.40
N PRO A 85 -18.09 10.65 -4.65
CA PRO A 85 -17.96 12.06 -4.99
C PRO A 85 -16.48 12.41 -5.22
N THR A 86 -16.19 13.14 -6.30
CA THR A 86 -14.83 13.53 -6.75
C THR A 86 -13.94 12.44 -7.36
N SER A 87 -14.34 11.16 -7.30
CA SER A 87 -13.63 10.10 -8.02
C SER A 87 -13.89 10.17 -9.52
N LYS A 88 -12.89 9.82 -10.32
CA LYS A 88 -13.01 9.66 -11.78
C LYS A 88 -13.36 8.23 -12.21
N LEU A 89 -13.54 7.32 -11.26
CA LEU A 89 -13.80 5.91 -11.52
C LEU A 89 -15.30 5.66 -11.63
N ASP A 90 -15.71 5.01 -12.72
CA ASP A 90 -17.09 4.61 -12.95
C ASP A 90 -17.37 3.25 -12.26
N PRO A 91 -18.40 3.16 -11.39
CA PRO A 91 -18.84 1.88 -10.84
C PRO A 91 -19.42 0.93 -11.90
N PRO A 92 -19.35 -0.40 -11.68
CA PRO A 92 -18.71 -1.06 -10.55
C PRO A 92 -17.19 -1.26 -10.74
N PHE A 93 -16.40 -1.00 -9.70
CA PHE A 93 -14.95 -1.26 -9.69
C PHE A 93 -14.48 -1.90 -8.38
N VAL A 94 -13.30 -2.53 -8.40
CA VAL A 94 -12.72 -3.21 -7.24
C VAL A 94 -11.60 -2.40 -6.62
N VAL A 95 -11.69 -2.20 -5.31
CA VAL A 95 -10.62 -1.69 -4.47
C VAL A 95 -10.16 -2.82 -3.54
N ALA A 96 -8.85 -3.11 -3.54
CA ALA A 96 -8.27 -4.18 -2.75
C ALA A 96 -7.18 -3.67 -1.81
N ASN A 97 -7.08 -4.30 -0.65
CA ASN A 97 -5.87 -4.28 0.17
C ASN A 97 -4.93 -5.35 -0.35
N LEU A 98 -3.79 -4.91 -0.88
CA LEU A 98 -2.76 -5.75 -1.48
C LEU A 98 -1.54 -5.80 -0.57
N VAL A 99 -0.90 -6.96 -0.48
CA VAL A 99 0.47 -7.06 0.04
C VAL A 99 1.41 -7.37 -1.11
N LEU A 100 2.43 -6.53 -1.34
CA LEU A 100 3.47 -6.83 -2.33
C LEU A 100 4.28 -8.03 -1.87
N ASP A 101 4.80 -8.81 -2.81
CA ASP A 101 5.75 -9.84 -2.47
C ASP A 101 6.98 -9.21 -1.80
N ASN A 102 7.48 -9.89 -0.77
CA ASN A 102 8.56 -9.42 0.09
C ASN A 102 8.22 -8.21 0.99
N SER A 103 6.95 -7.76 1.04
CA SER A 103 6.47 -6.76 2.01
C SER A 103 5.61 -7.36 3.14
N ASP A 104 5.37 -6.58 4.19
CA ASP A 104 4.64 -7.01 5.41
C ASP A 104 3.48 -6.07 5.76
N GLN A 105 3.20 -5.09 4.91
CA GLN A 105 2.13 -4.12 5.09
C GLN A 105 1.24 -4.09 3.85
N THR A 106 -0.08 -4.02 4.08
CA THR A 106 -1.02 -3.82 2.99
C THR A 106 -1.05 -2.37 2.54
N PHE A 107 -1.33 -2.17 1.26
CA PHE A 107 -1.68 -0.88 0.69
C PHE A 107 -2.93 -1.05 -0.17
N ILE A 108 -3.65 0.04 -0.37
CA ILE A 108 -4.90 0.02 -1.13
C ILE A 108 -4.58 0.33 -2.59
N HIS A 109 -5.13 -0.47 -3.51
CA HIS A 109 -5.07 -0.20 -4.94
C HIS A 109 -6.27 -0.81 -5.68
N LEU A 110 -6.49 -0.36 -6.92
CA LEU A 110 -7.46 -0.95 -7.84
C LEU A 110 -7.01 -2.33 -8.32
N VAL A 111 -7.99 -3.23 -8.45
CA VAL A 111 -7.85 -4.51 -9.17
C VAL A 111 -8.75 -4.47 -10.41
N SER A 112 -8.21 -4.84 -11.56
CA SER A 112 -8.94 -4.89 -12.84
C SER A 112 -8.34 -5.98 -13.75
N GLY A 113 -8.69 -6.01 -15.03
CA GLY A 113 -8.23 -7.05 -15.96
C GLY A 113 -8.98 -8.40 -15.84
N CYS A 114 -10.03 -8.46 -15.01
CA CYS A 114 -10.97 -9.57 -14.91
C CYS A 114 -12.37 -9.07 -14.54
N ALA A 115 -13.37 -9.95 -14.55
CA ALA A 115 -14.69 -9.60 -14.03
C ALA A 115 -14.62 -9.34 -12.51
N ASN A 116 -15.39 -8.37 -12.02
CA ASN A 116 -15.35 -7.98 -10.61
C ASN A 116 -15.71 -9.15 -9.68
N GLU A 117 -16.59 -10.05 -10.11
CA GLU A 117 -17.02 -11.22 -9.35
C GLU A 117 -15.94 -12.32 -9.27
N ASP A 118 -14.94 -12.27 -10.14
CA ASP A 118 -13.84 -13.24 -10.16
C ASP A 118 -12.76 -12.92 -9.12
N VAL A 119 -12.70 -11.67 -8.62
CA VAL A 119 -11.73 -11.26 -7.62
C VAL A 119 -11.95 -12.02 -6.32
N LYS A 120 -10.87 -12.60 -5.77
CA LYS A 120 -10.90 -13.46 -4.59
C LYS A 120 -9.79 -13.10 -3.61
N ILE A 121 -10.04 -13.33 -2.32
CA ILE A 121 -8.99 -13.29 -1.29
C ILE A 121 -7.95 -14.38 -1.63
N GLY A 122 -6.67 -14.03 -1.50
CA GLY A 122 -5.54 -14.88 -1.89
C GLY A 122 -5.14 -14.77 -3.36
N MET A 123 -5.93 -14.07 -4.19
CA MET A 123 -5.61 -13.92 -5.62
C MET A 123 -4.25 -13.24 -5.84
N ARG A 124 -3.48 -13.81 -6.77
CA ARG A 124 -2.18 -13.31 -7.20
C ARG A 124 -2.33 -12.31 -8.32
N VAL A 125 -1.83 -11.11 -8.10
CA VAL A 125 -1.99 -9.98 -9.02
C VAL A 125 -0.64 -9.32 -9.33
N LYS A 126 -0.54 -8.63 -10.46
CA LYS A 126 0.64 -7.88 -10.88
C LYS A 126 0.26 -6.46 -11.30
N ALA A 127 1.10 -5.49 -11.01
CA ALA A 127 0.87 -4.10 -11.37
C ALA A 127 0.88 -3.92 -12.90
N VAL A 128 -0.14 -3.24 -13.41
CA VAL A 128 -0.18 -2.68 -14.75
C VAL A 128 0.16 -1.21 -14.64
N TRP A 129 1.31 -0.85 -15.18
CA TRP A 129 1.81 0.52 -15.18
C TRP A 129 1.22 1.30 -16.36
N LYS A 130 0.98 2.60 -16.17
CA LYS A 130 0.65 3.53 -17.25
C LYS A 130 1.83 3.68 -18.21
N ASP A 131 1.62 4.36 -19.32
CA ASP A 131 2.73 4.74 -20.20
C ASP A 131 3.75 5.58 -19.41
N GLN A 132 5.05 5.34 -19.65
CA GLN A 132 6.11 6.00 -18.91
C GLN A 132 6.10 7.54 -19.08
N SER A 133 5.56 8.05 -20.18
CA SER A 133 5.39 9.50 -20.40
C SER A 133 4.37 10.14 -19.45
N GLU A 134 3.48 9.35 -18.85
CA GLU A 134 2.48 9.81 -17.88
C GLU A 134 2.97 9.71 -16.42
N TRP A 135 4.16 9.14 -16.19
CA TRP A 135 4.65 8.89 -14.83
C TRP A 135 5.07 10.19 -14.14
N ASP A 136 4.61 10.35 -12.90
CA ASP A 136 5.01 11.43 -12.00
C ASP A 136 5.40 10.89 -10.62
N TYR A 137 5.56 11.77 -9.63
CA TYR A 137 5.81 11.41 -8.24
C TYR A 137 4.54 10.91 -7.54
N SER A 138 3.91 9.84 -8.06
CA SER A 138 2.64 9.29 -7.55
C SER A 138 2.55 7.76 -7.63
N MET A 139 1.74 7.18 -6.74
CA MET A 139 1.28 5.79 -6.88
C MET A 139 0.40 5.57 -8.11
N ASP A 140 -0.24 6.63 -8.59
CA ASP A 140 -1.12 6.59 -9.77
C ASP A 140 -0.39 6.24 -11.07
N ASN A 141 0.95 6.14 -11.06
CA ASN A 141 1.72 5.58 -12.16
C ASN A 141 1.33 4.10 -12.41
N ILE A 142 0.87 3.40 -11.37
CA ILE A 142 0.23 2.08 -11.51
C ILE A 142 -1.26 2.35 -11.79
N ALA A 143 -1.75 1.89 -12.94
CA ALA A 143 -3.15 2.06 -13.31
C ALA A 143 -4.05 1.16 -12.47
N TYR A 144 -3.68 -0.12 -12.33
CA TYR A 144 -4.38 -1.14 -11.55
C TYR A 144 -3.48 -2.37 -11.37
N PHE A 145 -3.93 -3.34 -10.60
CA PHE A 145 -3.32 -4.67 -10.52
C PHE A 145 -4.23 -5.68 -11.24
N GLU A 146 -3.66 -6.57 -12.05
CA GLU A 146 -4.41 -7.61 -12.77
C GLU A 146 -4.05 -9.02 -12.33
N PRO A 147 -4.96 -10.00 -12.44
CA PRO A 147 -4.65 -11.39 -12.08
C PRO A 147 -3.51 -11.96 -12.91
N THR A 148 -2.58 -12.64 -12.24
CA THR A 148 -1.44 -13.31 -12.89
C THR A 148 -1.80 -14.68 -13.49
N GLY A 149 -2.94 -15.25 -13.08
CA GLY A 149 -3.33 -16.63 -13.39
C GLY A 149 -2.69 -17.69 -12.46
N GLU A 150 -1.79 -17.28 -11.56
CA GLU A 150 -1.25 -18.17 -10.53
C GLU A 150 -2.35 -18.62 -9.55
N PRO A 151 -2.23 -19.83 -8.97
CA PRO A 151 -3.16 -20.28 -7.92
C PRO A 151 -3.24 -19.29 -6.74
N PRO A 152 -4.42 -19.11 -6.14
CA PRO A 152 -4.56 -18.29 -4.94
C PRO A 152 -3.68 -18.79 -3.80
N VAL A 153 -3.13 -17.85 -3.04
CA VAL A 153 -2.30 -18.11 -1.87
C VAL A 153 -3.15 -18.09 -0.61
N ASP A 154 -2.93 -19.06 0.28
CA ASP A 154 -3.49 -19.05 1.62
C ASP A 154 -2.91 -17.88 2.44
N ILE A 155 -3.78 -16.99 2.91
CA ILE A 155 -3.39 -15.75 3.60
C ILE A 155 -2.75 -16.01 4.97
N GLU A 156 -3.21 -17.02 5.71
CA GLU A 156 -2.65 -17.34 7.02
C GLU A 156 -1.27 -17.99 6.88
N ALA A 157 -1.09 -18.84 5.88
CA ALA A 157 0.21 -19.38 5.51
C ALA A 157 1.17 -18.27 5.06
N LEU A 158 0.69 -17.34 4.22
CA LEU A 158 1.47 -16.17 3.78
C LEU A 158 1.94 -15.33 4.97
N LYS A 159 1.02 -14.99 5.87
CA LYS A 159 1.30 -14.24 7.10
C LYS A 159 2.32 -14.96 7.98
N THR A 160 2.13 -16.25 8.21
CA THR A 160 3.05 -17.06 9.02
C THR A 160 4.46 -17.07 8.42
N ARG A 161 4.57 -17.29 7.11
CA ARG A 161 5.85 -17.25 6.38
C ARG A 161 6.53 -15.89 6.51
N ARG A 162 5.80 -14.80 6.26
CA ARG A 162 6.31 -13.42 6.34
C ARG A 162 6.82 -13.06 7.73
N LEU A 163 6.08 -13.43 8.77
CA LEU A 163 6.51 -13.23 10.16
C LEU A 163 7.76 -14.04 10.50
N ALA A 164 7.88 -15.27 10.01
CA ALA A 164 9.08 -16.09 10.21
C ALA A 164 10.31 -15.48 9.50
N GLU A 165 10.17 -15.04 8.25
CA GLU A 165 11.24 -14.38 7.48
C GLU A 165 11.73 -13.09 8.16
N ALA A 166 10.80 -12.27 8.67
CA ALA A 166 11.14 -11.06 9.40
C ALA A 166 11.93 -11.36 10.70
N ARG A 167 11.54 -12.40 11.45
CA ARG A 167 12.28 -12.86 12.64
C ARG A 167 13.67 -13.38 12.30
N GLN A 168 13.78 -14.24 11.29
CA GLN A 168 15.07 -14.77 10.83
C GLN A 168 16.02 -13.66 10.39
N TYR A 169 15.50 -12.62 9.75
CA TYR A 169 16.29 -11.45 9.38
C TYR A 169 16.90 -10.77 10.62
N ILE A 170 16.12 -10.57 11.68
CA ILE A 170 16.58 -9.95 12.93
C ILE A 170 17.61 -10.84 13.65
N GLU A 171 17.36 -12.14 13.74
CA GLU A 171 18.28 -13.11 14.35
C GLU A 171 19.64 -13.11 13.63
N LYS A 172 19.64 -13.13 12.29
CA LYS A 172 20.86 -13.03 11.49
C LYS A 172 21.60 -11.72 11.72
N LYS A 173 20.88 -10.60 11.81
CA LYS A 173 21.47 -9.28 12.05
C LYS A 173 22.05 -9.15 13.47
N ALA A 174 21.46 -9.83 14.44
CA ALA A 174 21.96 -9.89 15.82
C ALA A 174 23.21 -10.76 15.93
N GLY A 175 23.27 -11.91 15.25
CA GLY A 175 24.44 -12.79 15.25
C GLY A 175 25.61 -12.31 14.38
N SER A 176 25.42 -11.27 13.57
CA SER A 176 26.47 -10.64 12.74
C SER A 176 27.18 -9.48 13.45
N LYS A 177 26.83 -9.16 14.70
CA LYS A 177 27.48 -8.17 15.56
C LYS A 177 28.37 -8.84 16.59
#